data_AF-A0A1G2Z6H2-F1
#
_entry.id   AF-A0A1G2Z6H2-F1
#
_cell.length_a   1.000
_cell.length_b   1.000
_cell.length_c   1.000
_cell.angle_alpha   90.00
_cell.angle_beta   90.00
_cell.angle_gamma   90.00
#
_symmetry.space_group_name_H-M   'P 1'
#
loop_
_entity.id
_entity.type
_entity.pdbx_description
1 polymer ?
#
loop_
_entity_poly.entity_id
_entity_poly.type
_entity_poly.pdbx_seq_one_letter_code
_entity_poly.pdbx_strand_id
1 'polypeptide(L)'
;MKYFEQVRAEATAGGVDAASLYDSPGDDEFLATPTAAVLSNTTYQGAYGSGFRNEVVYFEDVCARATAGGSDEATFYDSSGDDQFVATPTYAGLSNPTYQEAYTHGFNNRAMGFEETNADADAGGFDVAKLYDSPDNDIFFADPDEAALSRSGEYRNRTKSFENVHAFATAGGQDTAYLTGSSADDTFYADGIQSVLWRPGVFYNRAKFFEVVEAEAAGGENDRAVLHDSALDDLLEGGGYSAGLTRESGSGPNTWVWGFDYVRAIATTGVNTRRITLPLDYALEFEGVWQDG
;
A
#
# COMPACT_ATOMS: atom_id res chain seq x y z
N MET A 1 25.30 -27.82 -22.46
CA MET A 1 25.77 -26.82 -21.47
C MET A 1 24.58 -26.43 -20.62
N LYS A 2 24.70 -26.35 -19.29
CA LYS A 2 23.56 -26.21 -18.37
C LYS A 2 23.58 -24.94 -17.51
N TYR A 3 24.62 -24.11 -17.59
CA TYR A 3 24.80 -22.97 -16.70
C TYR A 3 25.40 -21.81 -17.49
N PHE A 4 24.62 -20.73 -17.63
CA PHE A 4 25.06 -19.45 -18.17
C PHE A 4 25.11 -18.47 -17.00
N GLU A 5 26.21 -17.74 -16.85
CA GLU A 5 26.31 -16.66 -15.85
C GLU A 5 25.42 -15.47 -16.25
N GLN A 6 25.25 -15.27 -17.56
CA GLN A 6 24.38 -14.24 -18.11
C GLN A 6 23.55 -14.79 -19.27
N VAL A 7 22.25 -14.50 -19.24
CA VAL A 7 21.32 -14.72 -20.35
C VAL A 7 20.67 -13.39 -20.69
N ARG A 8 20.55 -13.08 -21.98
CA ARG A 8 19.81 -11.93 -22.49
C ARG A 8 18.91 -12.34 -23.64
N ALA A 9 17.62 -12.06 -23.53
CA ALA A 9 16.65 -12.25 -24.61
C ALA A 9 16.03 -10.90 -25.01
N GLU A 10 15.80 -10.70 -26.31
CA GLU A 10 15.22 -9.48 -26.87
C GLU A 10 14.04 -9.82 -27.78
N ALA A 11 12.93 -9.09 -27.61
CA ALA A 11 11.71 -9.19 -28.40
C ALA A 11 11.52 -7.92 -29.25
N THR A 12 12.02 -7.90 -30.48
CA THR A 12 12.00 -6.68 -31.34
C THR A 12 11.02 -6.75 -32.51
N ALA A 13 10.33 -7.88 -32.68
CA ALA A 13 9.33 -8.09 -33.71
C ALA A 13 8.44 -9.27 -33.33
N GLY A 14 7.12 -9.11 -33.43
CA GLY A 14 6.20 -10.18 -33.03
C GLY A 14 4.87 -9.67 -32.52
N GLY A 15 4.18 -10.55 -31.80
CA GLY A 15 2.99 -10.22 -31.01
C GLY A 15 3.39 -9.96 -29.56
N VAL A 16 2.51 -10.28 -28.60
CA VAL A 16 2.83 -10.18 -27.16
C VAL A 16 3.87 -11.24 -26.80
N ASP A 17 5.05 -10.79 -26.38
CA ASP A 17 6.16 -11.65 -25.99
C ASP A 17 6.17 -11.87 -24.47
N ALA A 18 6.38 -13.12 -24.04
CA ALA A 18 6.28 -13.51 -22.63
C ALA A 18 7.53 -14.23 -22.11
N ALA A 19 7.94 -13.90 -20.89
CA ALA A 19 9.09 -14.50 -20.20
C ALA A 19 8.73 -14.98 -18.79
N SER A 20 9.32 -16.10 -18.37
CA SER A 20 9.30 -16.56 -16.99
C SER A 20 10.72 -16.73 -16.49
N LEU A 21 11.04 -16.05 -15.38
CA LEU A 21 12.34 -16.09 -14.72
C LEU A 21 12.19 -16.84 -13.40
N TYR A 22 13.16 -17.68 -13.05
CA TYR A 22 13.16 -18.49 -11.84
C TYR A 22 14.40 -18.18 -11.01
N ASP A 23 14.19 -18.06 -9.71
CA ASP A 23 15.17 -17.78 -8.68
C ASP A 23 16.21 -18.91 -8.53
N SER A 24 17.21 -18.61 -7.70
CA SER A 24 18.16 -19.55 -7.14
C SER A 24 17.80 -19.85 -5.67
N PRO A 25 18.45 -20.83 -5.02
CA PRO A 25 18.21 -21.11 -3.60
C PRO A 25 18.74 -20.06 -2.59
N GLY A 26 19.14 -18.87 -3.03
CA GLY A 26 19.67 -17.83 -2.16
C GLY A 26 19.18 -16.47 -2.62
N ASP A 27 19.32 -15.46 -1.78
CA ASP A 27 18.67 -14.15 -1.92
C ASP A 27 18.82 -13.52 -3.32
N ASP A 28 17.70 -13.48 -4.04
CA ASP A 28 17.56 -13.04 -5.43
C ASP A 28 16.93 -11.65 -5.54
N GLU A 29 17.36 -10.89 -6.55
CA GLU A 29 16.83 -9.57 -6.88
C GLU A 29 16.15 -9.60 -8.25
N PHE A 30 14.88 -9.21 -8.30
CA PHE A 30 14.13 -8.96 -9.52
C PHE A 30 13.92 -7.47 -9.73
N LEU A 31 14.39 -6.92 -10.84
CA LEU A 31 14.14 -5.53 -11.24
C LEU A 31 13.34 -5.51 -12.53
N ALA A 32 12.22 -4.79 -12.56
CA ALA A 32 11.36 -4.67 -13.73
C ALA A 32 11.04 -3.20 -14.07
N THR A 33 11.20 -2.85 -15.34
CA THR A 33 10.78 -1.58 -15.95
C THR A 33 9.76 -1.87 -17.07
N PRO A 34 9.14 -0.85 -17.68
CA PRO A 34 8.21 -1.05 -18.80
C PRO A 34 8.83 -1.75 -20.01
N THR A 35 10.16 -1.73 -20.17
CA THR A 35 10.84 -2.25 -21.36
C THR A 35 11.84 -3.36 -21.06
N ALA A 36 12.15 -3.65 -19.80
CA ALA A 36 13.15 -4.64 -19.45
C ALA A 36 12.89 -5.24 -18.07
N ALA A 37 13.34 -6.47 -17.88
CA ALA A 37 13.33 -7.09 -16.57
C ALA A 37 14.57 -7.96 -16.37
N VAL A 38 15.08 -7.97 -15.14
CA VAL A 38 16.31 -8.66 -14.75
C VAL A 38 16.04 -9.43 -13.48
N LEU A 39 16.32 -10.73 -13.48
CA LEU A 39 16.43 -11.53 -12.27
C LEU A 39 17.91 -11.89 -12.06
N SER A 40 18.45 -11.61 -10.89
CA SER A 40 19.85 -11.85 -10.60
C SER A 40 20.13 -12.17 -9.15
N ASN A 41 21.18 -12.95 -8.95
CA ASN A 41 21.85 -13.09 -7.66
C ASN A 41 23.34 -12.86 -7.87
N THR A 42 23.92 -11.82 -7.28
CA THR A 42 25.35 -11.48 -7.46
C THR A 42 26.24 -12.09 -6.38
N THR A 43 25.67 -12.58 -5.28
CA THR A 43 26.41 -13.07 -4.11
C THR A 43 26.36 -14.60 -3.97
N TYR A 44 25.49 -15.28 -4.72
CA TYR A 44 25.34 -16.74 -4.67
C TYR A 44 26.65 -17.47 -4.95
N GLN A 45 27.05 -18.30 -3.99
CA GLN A 45 28.20 -19.20 -4.04
C GLN A 45 27.71 -20.65 -3.99
N GLY A 46 27.01 -21.08 -5.03
CA GLY A 46 26.52 -22.45 -5.15
C GLY A 46 27.50 -23.40 -5.84
N ALA A 47 27.13 -24.68 -5.92
CA ALA A 47 27.92 -25.73 -6.59
C ALA A 47 28.18 -25.49 -8.10
N TYR A 48 27.60 -24.44 -8.70
CA TYR A 48 27.52 -24.24 -10.14
C TYR A 48 27.97 -22.86 -10.65
N GLY A 49 28.52 -21.97 -9.81
CA GLY A 49 29.10 -20.68 -10.28
C GLY A 49 28.98 -19.53 -9.27
N SER A 50 29.60 -18.40 -9.62
CA SER A 50 29.50 -17.11 -8.92
C SER A 50 28.35 -16.30 -9.50
N GLY A 51 27.18 -16.34 -8.86
CA GLY A 51 26.01 -15.55 -9.26
C GLY A 51 25.44 -15.84 -10.66
N PHE A 52 24.32 -15.18 -10.98
CA PHE A 52 23.71 -15.19 -12.31
C PHE A 52 22.96 -13.88 -12.60
N ARG A 53 22.73 -13.60 -13.89
CA ARG A 53 21.89 -12.50 -14.37
C ARG A 53 21.08 -12.91 -15.60
N ASN A 54 19.76 -12.99 -15.44
CA ASN A 54 18.82 -13.28 -16.52
C ASN A 54 18.07 -11.99 -16.90
N GLU A 55 18.30 -11.49 -18.11
CA GLU A 55 17.71 -10.27 -18.63
C GLU A 55 16.79 -10.54 -19.82
N VAL A 56 15.61 -9.92 -19.79
CA VAL A 56 14.67 -9.90 -20.91
C VAL A 56 14.36 -8.45 -21.27
N VAL A 57 14.32 -8.14 -22.56
CA VAL A 57 14.12 -6.78 -23.07
C VAL A 57 13.00 -6.79 -24.10
N TYR A 58 12.08 -5.84 -23.97
CA TYR A 58 10.90 -5.63 -24.80
C TYR A 58 9.86 -6.76 -24.75
N PHE A 59 9.86 -7.55 -23.67
CA PHE A 59 8.80 -8.52 -23.40
C PHE A 59 7.66 -7.81 -22.68
N GLU A 60 6.44 -7.87 -23.20
CA GLU A 60 5.29 -7.21 -22.58
C GLU A 60 4.72 -7.98 -21.38
N ASP A 61 4.98 -9.29 -21.25
CA ASP A 61 4.57 -10.08 -20.08
C ASP A 61 5.77 -10.79 -19.44
N VAL A 62 6.22 -10.30 -18.28
CA VAL A 62 7.32 -10.91 -17.52
C VAL A 62 6.82 -11.38 -16.16
N CYS A 63 7.15 -12.62 -15.80
CA CYS A 63 6.88 -13.18 -14.48
C CYS A 63 8.16 -13.75 -13.86
N ALA A 64 8.65 -13.14 -12.78
CA ALA A 64 9.66 -13.73 -11.91
C ALA A 64 9.00 -14.62 -10.83
N ARG A 65 9.66 -15.70 -10.46
CA ARG A 65 9.17 -16.70 -9.50
C ARG A 65 10.27 -17.03 -8.49
N ALA A 66 10.02 -16.67 -7.23
CA ALA A 66 10.75 -17.11 -6.06
C ALA A 66 10.14 -18.41 -5.54
N THR A 67 10.84 -19.54 -5.72
CA THR A 67 10.36 -20.89 -5.40
C THR A 67 11.43 -21.82 -4.84
N ALA A 68 12.70 -21.42 -4.91
CA ALA A 68 13.84 -22.17 -4.42
C ALA A 68 14.27 -21.72 -3.00
N GLY A 69 13.62 -20.68 -2.46
CA GLY A 69 13.87 -20.11 -1.14
C GLY A 69 15.04 -19.11 -1.17
N GLY A 70 15.18 -18.35 -0.09
CA GLY A 70 15.99 -17.13 -0.08
C GLY A 70 15.22 -16.06 0.67
N SER A 71 15.79 -14.88 0.80
CA SER A 71 15.03 -13.67 1.11
C SER A 71 15.06 -12.81 -0.16
N ASP A 72 14.03 -12.94 -0.98
CA ASP A 72 14.03 -12.40 -2.33
C ASP A 72 13.33 -11.03 -2.40
N GLU A 73 13.86 -10.14 -3.24
CA GLU A 73 13.34 -8.78 -3.40
C GLU A 73 12.94 -8.51 -4.86
N ALA A 74 11.76 -7.91 -5.06
CA ALA A 74 11.27 -7.46 -6.35
C ALA A 74 11.07 -5.94 -6.38
N THR A 75 11.71 -5.25 -7.32
CA THR A 75 11.54 -3.80 -7.56
C THR A 75 10.90 -3.56 -8.92
N PHE A 76 9.84 -2.75 -8.95
CA PHE A 76 9.10 -2.36 -10.14
C PHE A 76 9.18 -0.84 -10.35
N TYR A 77 9.43 -0.43 -11.60
CA TYR A 77 9.39 0.96 -12.03
C TYR A 77 8.23 1.19 -13.01
N ASP A 78 7.52 2.28 -12.79
CA ASP A 78 6.42 2.77 -13.61
C ASP A 78 6.84 3.21 -15.02
N SER A 79 5.82 3.54 -15.80
CA SER A 79 5.90 4.18 -17.09
C SER A 79 5.51 5.65 -16.98
N SER A 80 5.52 6.37 -18.09
CA SER A 80 5.13 7.80 -18.10
C SER A 80 3.62 8.05 -18.17
N GLY A 81 2.80 7.04 -17.89
CA GLY A 81 1.35 7.17 -17.90
C GLY A 81 0.69 6.17 -16.97
N ASP A 82 -0.58 6.41 -16.65
CA ASP A 82 -1.32 5.79 -15.56
C ASP A 82 -1.12 4.26 -15.41
N ASP A 83 -0.33 3.89 -14.39
CA ASP A 83 0.05 2.54 -14.05
C ASP A 83 -0.81 1.96 -12.92
N GLN A 84 -0.88 0.64 -12.87
CA GLN A 84 -1.61 -0.10 -11.84
C GLN A 84 -0.67 -1.09 -11.15
N PHE A 85 -0.50 -0.92 -9.84
CA PHE A 85 0.20 -1.86 -8.99
C PHE A 85 -0.77 -2.65 -8.12
N VAL A 86 -0.58 -3.95 -8.02
CA VAL A 86 -1.32 -4.84 -7.13
C VAL A 86 -0.34 -5.74 -6.39
N ALA A 87 -0.43 -5.77 -5.06
CA ALA A 87 0.37 -6.66 -4.24
C ALA A 87 -0.43 -7.35 -3.13
N THR A 88 -0.04 -8.59 -2.86
CA THR A 88 -0.51 -9.49 -1.79
C THR A 88 0.72 -10.10 -1.13
N PRO A 89 0.61 -10.90 -0.06
CA PRO A 89 1.77 -11.52 0.56
C PRO A 89 2.59 -12.46 -0.35
N THR A 90 2.05 -12.90 -1.50
CA THR A 90 2.71 -13.90 -2.37
C THR A 90 2.76 -13.50 -3.84
N TYR A 91 2.29 -12.30 -4.16
CA TYR A 91 2.20 -11.81 -5.53
C TYR A 91 2.32 -10.30 -5.54
N ALA A 92 3.10 -9.79 -6.48
CA ALA A 92 3.06 -8.39 -6.88
C ALA A 92 3.07 -8.25 -8.39
N GLY A 93 2.46 -7.20 -8.91
CA GLY A 93 2.58 -6.86 -10.31
C GLY A 93 2.27 -5.41 -10.62
N LEU A 94 3.04 -4.85 -11.55
CA LEU A 94 2.90 -3.51 -12.11
C LEU A 94 2.57 -3.62 -13.59
N SER A 95 1.55 -2.89 -14.03
CA SER A 95 1.09 -2.98 -15.42
C SER A 95 0.47 -1.69 -15.93
N ASN A 96 0.66 -1.44 -17.22
CA ASN A 96 -0.13 -0.51 -18.01
C ASN A 96 -0.38 -1.11 -19.40
N PRO A 97 -1.63 -1.52 -19.71
CA PRO A 97 -1.95 -2.15 -20.99
C PRO A 97 -2.02 -1.16 -22.16
N THR A 98 -1.90 0.14 -21.90
CA THR A 98 -1.99 1.21 -22.90
C THR A 98 -0.68 1.95 -23.15
N TYR A 99 0.36 1.67 -22.34
CA TYR A 99 1.69 2.22 -22.53
C TYR A 99 2.22 1.89 -23.92
N GLN A 100 2.94 2.82 -24.54
CA GLN A 100 3.54 2.61 -25.86
C GLN A 100 4.94 3.18 -25.86
N GLU A 101 5.90 2.30 -26.13
CA GLU A 101 7.28 2.67 -26.40
C GLU A 101 7.81 1.80 -27.56
N ALA A 102 9.02 2.10 -28.05
CA ALA A 102 9.65 1.29 -29.08
C ALA A 102 9.62 -0.20 -28.69
N TYR A 103 8.94 -0.99 -29.54
CA TYR A 103 8.79 -2.44 -29.40
C TYR A 103 7.90 -2.92 -28.24
N THR A 104 7.19 -2.03 -27.53
CA THR A 104 6.26 -2.42 -26.45
C THR A 104 4.88 -1.80 -26.66
N HIS A 105 3.83 -2.60 -26.43
CA HIS A 105 2.42 -2.18 -26.59
C HIS A 105 1.65 -2.53 -25.32
N GLY A 106 2.08 -1.90 -24.24
CA GLY A 106 1.71 -2.20 -22.87
C GLY A 106 2.76 -3.08 -22.21
N PHE A 107 2.65 -3.22 -20.90
CA PHE A 107 3.48 -4.14 -20.12
C PHE A 107 2.73 -4.68 -18.91
N ASN A 108 3.18 -5.84 -18.45
CA ASN A 108 2.70 -6.54 -17.27
C ASN A 108 3.88 -7.28 -16.63
N ASN A 109 4.47 -6.66 -15.62
CA ASN A 109 5.57 -7.22 -14.86
C ASN A 109 5.03 -7.82 -13.56
N ARG A 110 5.42 -9.06 -13.25
CA ARG A 110 4.91 -9.81 -12.09
C ARG A 110 6.04 -10.49 -11.32
N ALA A 111 5.91 -10.51 -10.01
CA ALA A 111 6.74 -11.26 -9.08
C ALA A 111 5.83 -12.19 -8.26
N MET A 112 6.22 -13.45 -8.12
CA MET A 112 5.50 -14.43 -7.31
C MET A 112 6.44 -15.01 -6.25
N GLY A 113 6.00 -15.01 -5.00
CA GLY A 113 6.72 -15.61 -3.87
C GLY A 113 7.85 -14.78 -3.26
N PHE A 114 8.06 -13.53 -3.72
CA PHE A 114 9.07 -12.63 -3.17
C PHE A 114 8.61 -12.07 -1.82
N GLU A 115 9.49 -12.09 -0.82
CA GLU A 115 9.18 -11.59 0.53
C GLU A 115 9.12 -10.05 0.58
N GLU A 116 9.98 -9.36 -0.17
CA GLU A 116 9.95 -7.89 -0.27
C GLU A 116 9.61 -7.44 -1.69
N THR A 117 8.67 -6.51 -1.80
CA THR A 117 8.37 -5.84 -3.06
C THR A 117 8.38 -4.33 -2.89
N ASN A 118 9.04 -3.64 -3.82
CA ASN A 118 9.08 -2.20 -3.97
C ASN A 118 8.46 -1.82 -5.33
N ALA A 119 7.54 -0.87 -5.35
CA ALA A 119 7.03 -0.24 -6.57
C ALA A 119 7.25 1.27 -6.50
N ASP A 120 7.98 1.82 -7.46
CA ASP A 120 8.30 3.25 -7.54
C ASP A 120 7.57 3.87 -8.75
N ALA A 121 6.73 4.89 -8.47
CA ALA A 121 5.97 5.67 -9.45
C ALA A 121 6.63 7.05 -9.69
N ASP A 122 7.84 7.07 -10.27
CA ASP A 122 8.67 8.27 -10.41
C ASP A 122 8.76 8.77 -11.88
N ALA A 123 8.19 8.05 -12.85
CA ALA A 123 8.15 8.41 -14.28
C ALA A 123 6.92 9.25 -14.67
N GLY A 124 5.95 9.36 -13.75
CA GLY A 124 4.80 10.23 -13.80
C GLY A 124 3.58 9.58 -14.44
N GLY A 125 2.41 10.13 -14.20
CA GLY A 125 1.15 9.46 -14.52
C GLY A 125 0.15 9.83 -13.44
N PHE A 126 -0.97 9.10 -13.40
CA PHE A 126 -1.82 9.05 -12.22
C PHE A 126 -1.95 7.59 -11.79
N ASP A 127 -1.08 7.19 -10.87
CA ASP A 127 -0.81 5.80 -10.56
C ASP A 127 -1.64 5.33 -9.37
N VAL A 128 -2.02 4.05 -9.41
CA VAL A 128 -2.85 3.45 -8.37
C VAL A 128 -2.22 2.15 -7.87
N ALA A 129 -2.04 2.08 -6.56
CA ALA A 129 -1.61 0.87 -5.85
C ALA A 129 -2.76 0.24 -5.05
N LYS A 130 -2.82 -1.10 -5.08
CA LYS A 130 -3.71 -1.91 -4.23
C LYS A 130 -2.89 -2.93 -3.46
N LEU A 131 -2.90 -2.83 -2.14
CA LEU A 131 -2.17 -3.70 -1.22
C LEU A 131 -3.18 -4.54 -0.42
N TYR A 132 -2.96 -5.85 -0.35
CA TYR A 132 -3.83 -6.79 0.38
C TYR A 132 -3.05 -7.50 1.48
N ASP A 133 -3.74 -7.68 2.61
CA ASP A 133 -3.25 -8.29 3.84
C ASP A 133 -3.02 -9.80 3.74
N SER A 134 -2.49 -10.35 4.83
CA SER A 134 -2.39 -11.77 5.12
C SER A 134 -3.53 -12.21 6.05
N PRO A 135 -3.72 -13.51 6.30
CA PRO A 135 -4.70 -13.97 7.28
C PRO A 135 -4.40 -13.62 8.76
N ASP A 136 -3.21 -13.09 9.03
CA ASP A 136 -2.72 -12.74 10.36
C ASP A 136 -2.69 -11.22 10.55
N ASN A 137 -2.25 -10.73 11.71
CA ASN A 137 -2.20 -9.30 11.98
C ASN A 137 -1.13 -8.59 11.14
N ASP A 138 -1.57 -7.63 10.33
CA ASP A 138 -0.76 -6.84 9.44
C ASP A 138 -0.69 -5.36 9.86
N ILE A 139 0.37 -4.69 9.38
CA ILE A 139 0.56 -3.25 9.57
C ILE A 139 0.59 -2.57 8.21
N PHE A 140 -0.33 -1.64 8.01
CA PHE A 140 -0.30 -0.65 6.94
C PHE A 140 0.25 0.67 7.46
N PHE A 141 1.19 1.26 6.75
CA PHE A 141 1.61 2.65 6.91
C PHE A 141 1.42 3.37 5.59
N ALA A 142 0.99 4.63 5.62
CA ALA A 142 1.00 5.50 4.44
C ALA A 142 1.14 6.97 4.82
N ASP A 143 2.03 7.65 4.12
CA ASP A 143 2.23 9.10 4.15
C ASP A 143 2.12 9.67 2.70
N PRO A 144 2.35 10.98 2.48
CA PRO A 144 2.25 11.55 1.14
C PRO A 144 3.26 11.01 0.11
N ASP A 145 4.39 10.45 0.55
CA ASP A 145 5.51 10.04 -0.30
C ASP A 145 5.57 8.52 -0.48
N GLU A 146 5.20 7.74 0.54
CA GLU A 146 5.23 6.27 0.49
C GLU A 146 4.14 5.59 1.31
N ALA A 147 3.89 4.33 0.97
CA ALA A 147 3.03 3.45 1.73
C ALA A 147 3.59 2.02 1.74
N ALA A 148 3.31 1.27 2.80
CA ALA A 148 3.70 -0.12 2.91
C ALA A 148 2.68 -0.93 3.70
N LEU A 149 2.34 -2.11 3.19
CA LEU A 149 1.60 -3.13 3.92
C LEU A 149 2.53 -4.31 4.20
N SER A 150 2.63 -4.72 5.45
CA SER A 150 3.67 -5.67 5.87
C SER A 150 3.31 -6.47 7.10
N ARG A 151 4.01 -7.59 7.22
CA ARG A 151 4.07 -8.40 8.44
C ARG A 151 5.52 -8.74 8.74
N SER A 152 5.96 -8.37 9.94
CA SER A 152 7.36 -8.53 10.35
C SER A 152 7.84 -9.97 10.18
N GLY A 153 8.94 -10.12 9.44
CA GLY A 153 9.58 -11.42 9.18
C GLY A 153 8.86 -12.32 8.18
N GLU A 154 7.81 -11.84 7.50
CA GLU A 154 7.10 -12.62 6.49
C GLU A 154 7.02 -11.93 5.13
N TYR A 155 6.48 -10.71 5.07
CA TYR A 155 6.44 -9.97 3.80
C TYR A 155 6.40 -8.45 4.01
N ARG A 156 6.80 -7.71 2.98
CA ARG A 156 6.64 -6.26 2.90
C ARG A 156 6.35 -5.84 1.46
N ASN A 157 5.22 -5.18 1.25
CA ASN A 157 4.84 -4.58 -0.02
C ASN A 157 4.86 -3.05 0.12
N ARG A 158 5.86 -2.40 -0.47
CA ARG A 158 6.06 -0.94 -0.46
C ARG A 158 5.71 -0.33 -1.81
N THR A 159 5.07 0.83 -1.77
CA THR A 159 4.79 1.70 -2.91
C THR A 159 5.29 3.11 -2.62
N LYS A 160 5.86 3.77 -3.62
CA LYS A 160 6.41 5.13 -3.50
C LYS A 160 5.90 6.01 -4.63
N SER A 161 5.56 7.25 -4.30
CA SER A 161 5.11 8.28 -5.25
C SER A 161 3.78 7.97 -5.96
N PHE A 162 3.02 6.96 -5.53
CA PHE A 162 1.69 6.67 -6.10
C PHE A 162 0.65 7.70 -5.63
N GLU A 163 -0.11 8.30 -6.54
CA GLU A 163 -1.14 9.28 -6.17
C GLU A 163 -2.30 8.64 -5.38
N ASN A 164 -2.62 7.36 -5.63
CA ASN A 164 -3.61 6.62 -4.86
C ASN A 164 -3.07 5.31 -4.34
N VAL A 165 -3.09 5.15 -3.02
CA VAL A 165 -2.83 3.87 -2.38
C VAL A 165 -4.10 3.39 -1.68
N HIS A 166 -4.46 2.14 -1.96
CA HIS A 166 -5.55 1.45 -1.29
C HIS A 166 -5.03 0.19 -0.60
N ALA A 167 -5.10 0.14 0.72
CA ALA A 167 -4.86 -1.08 1.49
C ALA A 167 -6.17 -1.74 1.91
N PHE A 168 -6.17 -3.07 1.93
CA PHE A 168 -7.34 -3.89 2.24
C PHE A 168 -6.98 -4.93 3.31
N ALA A 169 -7.64 -4.86 4.46
CA ALA A 169 -7.64 -5.86 5.53
C ALA A 169 -8.84 -6.81 5.32
N THR A 170 -8.66 -7.89 4.57
CA THR A 170 -9.74 -8.75 4.08
C THR A 170 -9.52 -10.24 4.31
N ALA A 171 -8.31 -10.65 4.67
CA ALA A 171 -7.91 -12.04 4.79
C ALA A 171 -7.97 -12.55 6.23
N GLY A 172 -8.03 -11.68 7.24
CA GLY A 172 -8.12 -12.07 8.64
C GLY A 172 -7.49 -11.03 9.54
N GLY A 173 -6.81 -11.48 10.60
CA GLY A 173 -6.03 -10.58 11.44
C GLY A 173 -6.81 -9.63 12.35
N GLN A 174 -6.04 -8.89 13.13
CA GLN A 174 -6.40 -7.62 13.75
C GLN A 174 -5.38 -6.62 13.22
N ASP A 175 -5.75 -5.96 12.14
CA ASP A 175 -4.84 -5.15 11.35
C ASP A 175 -4.83 -3.70 11.81
N THR A 176 -3.68 -3.05 11.67
CA THR A 176 -3.50 -1.66 12.07
C THR A 176 -3.04 -0.82 10.88
N ALA A 177 -3.72 0.29 10.62
CA ALA A 177 -3.33 1.28 9.63
C ALA A 177 -2.85 2.57 10.31
N TYR A 178 -1.67 3.03 9.93
CA TYR A 178 -1.13 4.33 10.29
C TYR A 178 -1.15 5.23 9.05
N LEU A 179 -1.91 6.32 9.12
CA LEU A 179 -2.05 7.29 8.03
C LEU A 179 -1.46 8.63 8.49
N THR A 180 -0.46 9.13 7.79
CA THR A 180 0.20 10.39 8.12
C THR A 180 -0.07 11.41 7.01
N GLY A 181 -0.43 12.61 7.41
CA GLY A 181 -0.68 13.72 6.52
C GLY A 181 0.62 14.36 6.07
N SER A 182 0.48 15.55 5.53
CA SER A 182 1.51 16.37 4.94
C SER A 182 1.77 17.60 5.81
N SER A 183 2.68 18.45 5.36
CA SER A 183 2.93 19.74 6.02
C SER A 183 1.85 20.80 5.74
N ALA A 184 0.84 20.49 4.92
CA ALA A 184 -0.23 21.41 4.51
C ALA A 184 -1.60 20.85 4.92
N ASP A 185 -2.66 21.65 4.78
CA ASP A 185 -4.02 21.24 5.15
C ASP A 185 -4.50 19.98 4.41
N ASP A 186 -4.77 18.94 5.17
CA ASP A 186 -5.26 17.65 4.71
C ASP A 186 -6.67 17.35 5.22
N THR A 187 -7.30 16.35 4.61
CA THR A 187 -8.62 15.89 5.03
C THR A 187 -8.59 14.40 5.37
N PHE A 188 -9.16 14.07 6.52
CA PHE A 188 -9.42 12.73 6.97
C PHE A 188 -10.92 12.44 6.99
N TYR A 189 -11.29 11.24 6.57
CA TYR A 189 -12.65 10.71 6.69
C TYR A 189 -12.57 9.25 7.13
N ALA A 190 -13.36 8.88 8.14
CA ALA A 190 -13.55 7.49 8.54
C ALA A 190 -15.03 7.15 8.74
N ASP A 191 -15.39 5.92 8.35
CA ASP A 191 -16.66 5.27 8.68
C ASP A 191 -16.42 3.80 9.05
N GLY A 192 -17.50 3.05 9.28
CA GLY A 192 -17.43 1.62 9.62
C GLY A 192 -16.81 0.69 8.57
N ILE A 193 -16.37 1.20 7.40
CA ILE A 193 -15.82 0.42 6.30
C ILE A 193 -14.41 0.89 5.91
N GLN A 194 -14.16 2.20 5.91
CA GLN A 194 -12.92 2.76 5.39
C GLN A 194 -12.47 3.99 6.16
N SER A 195 -11.16 4.22 6.14
CA SER A 195 -10.50 5.44 6.56
C SER A 195 -9.64 5.97 5.44
N VAL A 196 -9.71 7.27 5.20
CA VAL A 196 -9.05 7.94 4.08
C VAL A 196 -8.39 9.20 4.59
N LEU A 197 -7.10 9.37 4.31
CA LEU A 197 -6.37 10.62 4.48
C LEU A 197 -5.88 11.08 3.12
N TRP A 198 -6.21 12.30 2.73
CA TRP A 198 -5.87 12.79 1.39
C TRP A 198 -5.68 14.30 1.31
N ARG A 199 -4.94 14.68 0.26
CA ARG A 199 -4.85 16.05 -0.23
C ARG A 199 -5.18 16.10 -1.70
N PRO A 200 -6.21 16.86 -2.13
CA PRO A 200 -6.62 16.89 -3.53
C PRO A 200 -5.47 17.17 -4.49
N GLY A 201 -5.25 16.26 -5.44
CA GLY A 201 -4.22 16.38 -6.47
C GLY A 201 -2.78 16.14 -5.98
N VAL A 202 -2.60 15.57 -4.78
CA VAL A 202 -1.26 15.23 -4.27
C VAL A 202 -1.20 13.77 -3.84
N PHE A 203 -2.02 13.34 -2.87
CA PHE A 203 -2.04 11.95 -2.43
C PHE A 203 -3.44 11.56 -1.96
N TYR A 204 -3.74 10.27 -2.03
CA TYR A 204 -4.96 9.65 -1.53
C TYR A 204 -4.62 8.30 -0.91
N ASN A 205 -4.59 8.25 0.42
CA ASN A 205 -4.28 7.03 1.17
C ASN A 205 -5.56 6.49 1.80
N ARG A 206 -5.97 5.29 1.40
CA ARG A 206 -7.17 4.62 1.94
C ARG A 206 -6.81 3.29 2.59
N ALA A 207 -7.18 3.15 3.85
CA ALA A 207 -7.23 1.90 4.58
C ALA A 207 -8.68 1.40 4.60
N LYS A 208 -8.93 0.18 4.12
CA LYS A 208 -10.27 -0.43 4.11
C LYS A 208 -10.32 -1.67 4.99
N PHE A 209 -11.35 -1.74 5.84
CA PHE A 209 -11.64 -2.84 6.75
C PHE A 209 -10.64 -3.10 7.88
N PHE A 210 -9.69 -2.19 8.12
CA PHE A 210 -8.75 -2.30 9.24
C PHE A 210 -9.46 -2.17 10.59
N GLU A 211 -9.11 -3.03 11.56
CA GLU A 211 -9.65 -3.00 12.92
C GLU A 211 -9.15 -1.79 13.71
N VAL A 212 -7.94 -1.31 13.43
CA VAL A 212 -7.37 -0.13 14.08
C VAL A 212 -6.89 0.83 13.00
N VAL A 213 -7.30 2.09 13.09
CA VAL A 213 -6.78 3.15 12.23
C VAL A 213 -6.31 4.31 13.09
N GLU A 214 -5.06 4.69 12.88
CA GLU A 214 -4.43 5.83 13.49
C GLU A 214 -4.09 6.85 12.41
N ALA A 215 -4.63 8.07 12.48
CA ALA A 215 -4.38 9.13 11.50
C ALA A 215 -3.80 10.39 12.13
N GLU A 216 -2.66 10.86 11.64
CA GLU A 216 -1.99 12.09 12.11
C GLU A 216 -1.99 13.14 11.01
N ALA A 217 -2.38 14.38 11.32
CA ALA A 217 -2.38 15.49 10.36
C ALA A 217 -0.96 15.87 9.88
N ALA A 218 0.04 15.76 10.76
CA ALA A 218 1.47 16.00 10.49
C ALA A 218 1.88 17.43 10.05
N GLY A 219 0.95 18.39 10.05
CA GLY A 219 1.22 19.78 9.69
C GLY A 219 -0.07 20.57 9.52
N GLY A 220 -0.03 21.58 8.65
CA GLY A 220 -1.20 22.40 8.30
C GLY A 220 -1.69 23.35 9.39
N GLU A 221 -2.62 24.22 9.03
CA GLU A 221 -3.31 25.13 9.96
C GLU A 221 -4.84 24.95 9.96
N ASN A 222 -5.36 24.05 9.11
CA ASN A 222 -6.79 23.79 8.97
C ASN A 222 -7.05 22.34 8.49
N ASP A 223 -6.40 21.38 9.14
CA ASP A 223 -6.63 19.96 8.95
C ASP A 223 -8.01 19.55 9.46
N ARG A 224 -8.71 18.73 8.67
CA ARG A 224 -10.11 18.37 8.96
C ARG A 224 -10.32 16.86 9.03
N ALA A 225 -10.83 16.38 10.15
CA ALA A 225 -11.27 15.00 10.31
C ALA A 225 -12.80 14.90 10.39
N VAL A 226 -13.36 13.91 9.71
CA VAL A 226 -14.74 13.47 9.88
C VAL A 226 -14.74 12.03 10.39
N LEU A 227 -15.34 11.81 11.56
CA LEU A 227 -15.52 10.49 12.17
C LEU A 227 -17.01 10.15 12.13
N HIS A 228 -17.36 9.09 11.41
CA HIS A 228 -18.73 8.62 11.25
C HIS A 228 -18.93 7.32 12.01
N ASP A 229 -19.98 7.26 12.82
CA ASP A 229 -20.36 6.08 13.59
C ASP A 229 -20.60 4.84 12.73
N SER A 230 -20.59 3.70 13.41
CA SER A 230 -20.98 2.43 12.83
C SER A 230 -22.51 2.27 12.89
N ALA A 231 -22.99 1.10 12.45
CA ALA A 231 -24.41 0.77 12.61
C ALA A 231 -24.81 0.40 14.06
N LEU A 232 -23.85 0.38 14.98
CA LEU A 232 -23.98 -0.14 16.35
C LEU A 232 -23.61 0.95 17.36
N ASP A 233 -23.47 0.58 18.63
CA ASP A 233 -23.16 1.52 19.69
C ASP A 233 -21.68 1.93 19.60
N ASP A 234 -21.42 3.23 19.47
CA ASP A 234 -20.08 3.81 19.36
C ASP A 234 -19.80 4.83 20.48
N LEU A 235 -18.55 4.86 20.93
CA LEU A 235 -18.01 5.81 21.89
C LEU A 235 -17.07 6.77 21.17
N LEU A 236 -17.40 8.07 21.22
CA LEU A 236 -16.48 9.14 20.86
C LEU A 236 -15.69 9.62 22.07
N GLU A 237 -14.38 9.56 22.00
CA GLU A 237 -13.46 10.14 22.98
C GLU A 237 -12.76 11.37 22.39
N GLY A 238 -12.52 12.38 23.21
CA GLY A 238 -11.80 13.58 22.79
C GLY A 238 -11.05 14.22 23.93
N GLY A 239 -9.81 14.65 23.69
CA GLY A 239 -8.97 15.30 24.69
C GLY A 239 -7.64 15.77 24.14
N GLY A 240 -7.19 16.94 24.60
CA GLY A 240 -5.95 17.56 24.10
C GLY A 240 -5.99 17.71 22.58
N TYR A 241 -4.98 17.15 21.90
CA TYR A 241 -4.82 17.19 20.45
C TYR A 241 -5.35 15.95 19.72
N SER A 242 -6.21 15.15 20.37
CA SER A 242 -6.69 13.87 19.83
C SER A 242 -8.19 13.66 19.98
N ALA A 243 -8.77 12.92 19.02
CA ALA A 243 -10.12 12.38 19.10
C ALA A 243 -10.13 10.91 18.63
N GLY A 244 -10.99 10.09 19.22
CA GLY A 244 -11.14 8.68 18.87
C GLY A 244 -12.61 8.30 18.75
N LEU A 245 -12.93 7.44 17.80
CA LEU A 245 -14.25 6.83 17.66
C LEU A 245 -14.08 5.31 17.70
N THR A 246 -14.63 4.70 18.75
CA THR A 246 -14.50 3.26 19.02
C THR A 246 -15.87 2.63 19.09
N ARG A 247 -16.06 1.52 18.39
CA ARG A 247 -17.25 0.71 18.53
C ARG A 247 -17.24 -0.04 19.86
N GLU A 248 -18.29 0.09 20.67
CA GLU A 248 -18.34 -0.45 22.04
C GLU A 248 -18.52 -1.98 22.09
N SER A 249 -19.06 -2.59 21.03
CA SER A 249 -19.27 -4.05 20.99
C SER A 249 -19.12 -4.69 19.60
N GLY A 250 -18.46 -5.85 19.56
CA GLY A 250 -18.16 -6.61 18.33
C GLY A 250 -16.87 -6.14 17.64
N SER A 251 -16.61 -6.66 16.45
CA SER A 251 -15.47 -6.22 15.61
C SER A 251 -15.85 -5.00 14.77
N GLY A 252 -15.00 -4.01 14.70
CA GLY A 252 -15.16 -2.79 13.90
C GLY A 252 -13.95 -1.86 14.09
N PRO A 253 -13.82 -0.83 13.24
CA PRO A 253 -12.66 0.05 13.29
C PRO A 253 -12.65 0.84 14.60
N ASN A 254 -11.52 0.81 15.29
CA ASN A 254 -11.13 1.76 16.32
C ASN A 254 -10.29 2.84 15.63
N THR A 255 -10.89 4.01 15.42
CA THR A 255 -10.25 5.10 14.68
C THR A 255 -9.83 6.22 15.61
N TRP A 256 -8.57 6.60 15.56
CA TRP A 256 -8.04 7.75 16.28
C TRP A 256 -7.41 8.75 15.30
N VAL A 257 -7.61 10.03 15.59
CA VAL A 257 -7.06 11.15 14.85
C VAL A 257 -6.25 12.05 15.79
N TRP A 258 -5.08 12.52 15.34
CA TRP A 258 -4.21 13.42 16.10
C TRP A 258 -3.81 14.64 15.28
N GLY A 259 -3.79 15.79 15.95
CA GLY A 259 -3.29 17.04 15.39
C GLY A 259 -4.21 17.75 14.39
N PHE A 260 -5.41 17.21 14.13
CA PHE A 260 -6.40 17.87 13.27
C PHE A 260 -6.99 19.11 13.95
N ASP A 261 -7.04 20.24 13.25
CA ASP A 261 -7.59 21.51 13.77
C ASP A 261 -9.12 21.48 13.95
N TYR A 262 -9.80 20.63 13.18
CA TYR A 262 -11.24 20.47 13.24
C TYR A 262 -11.63 18.99 13.11
N VAL A 263 -12.48 18.53 14.04
CA VAL A 263 -13.06 17.18 14.05
C VAL A 263 -14.57 17.29 14.06
N ARG A 264 -15.23 16.64 13.09
CA ARG A 264 -16.68 16.45 13.08
C ARG A 264 -17.02 15.00 13.38
N ALA A 265 -17.75 14.77 14.47
CA ALA A 265 -18.26 13.46 14.84
C ALA A 265 -19.74 13.33 14.44
N ILE A 266 -20.06 12.34 13.60
CA ILE A 266 -21.40 12.10 13.07
C ILE A 266 -21.96 10.81 13.67
N ALA A 267 -23.09 10.92 14.36
CA ALA A 267 -23.86 9.80 14.88
C ALA A 267 -25.16 9.61 14.05
N THR A 268 -25.44 8.37 13.65
CA THR A 268 -26.60 7.99 12.86
C THR A 268 -27.47 6.94 13.54
N THR A 269 -26.91 5.79 13.92
CA THR A 269 -27.65 4.65 14.47
C THR A 269 -26.94 4.07 15.70
N GLY A 270 -27.61 3.22 16.46
CA GLY A 270 -27.08 2.74 17.73
C GLY A 270 -27.23 3.77 18.87
N VAL A 271 -26.73 3.39 20.04
CA VAL A 271 -26.64 4.22 21.24
C VAL A 271 -25.23 4.80 21.29
N ASN A 272 -25.06 5.99 20.73
CA ASN A 272 -23.75 6.62 20.66
C ASN A 272 -23.49 7.48 21.90
N THR A 273 -22.34 7.25 22.53
CA THR A 273 -21.90 7.98 23.71
C THR A 273 -20.66 8.81 23.42
N ARG A 274 -20.41 9.84 24.24
CA ARG A 274 -19.21 10.67 24.16
C ARG A 274 -18.58 10.91 25.52
N ARG A 275 -17.26 11.00 25.53
CA ARG A 275 -16.44 11.38 26.69
C ARG A 275 -15.40 12.41 26.27
N ILE A 276 -15.66 13.68 26.62
CA ILE A 276 -14.79 14.80 26.24
C ILE A 276 -14.04 15.34 27.46
N THR A 277 -12.72 15.33 27.40
CA THR A 277 -11.81 15.84 28.43
C THR A 277 -11.19 17.15 27.98
N LEU A 278 -11.45 18.24 28.70
CA LEU A 278 -10.89 19.56 28.38
C LEU A 278 -9.47 19.76 28.96
N PRO A 279 -8.62 20.58 28.32
CA PRO A 279 -8.87 21.36 27.09
C PRO A 279 -8.83 20.51 25.81
N LEU A 280 -9.45 21.02 24.73
CA LEU A 280 -9.26 20.55 23.37
C LEU A 280 -8.40 21.57 22.62
N ASP A 281 -7.44 21.07 21.84
CA ASP A 281 -6.57 21.87 20.99
C ASP A 281 -7.16 22.03 19.56
N TYR A 282 -8.37 21.52 19.34
CA TYR A 282 -9.09 21.51 18.07
C TYR A 282 -10.56 21.90 18.24
N ALA A 283 -11.21 22.30 17.15
CA ALA A 283 -12.66 22.53 17.12
C ALA A 283 -13.41 21.20 16.95
N LEU A 284 -14.28 20.87 17.90
CA LEU A 284 -15.11 19.66 17.85
C LEU A 284 -16.57 20.00 17.52
N GLU A 285 -17.08 19.45 16.42
CA GLU A 285 -18.49 19.52 16.03
C GLU A 285 -19.18 18.16 16.19
N PHE A 286 -20.42 18.20 16.66
CA PHE A 286 -21.28 17.02 16.76
C PHE A 286 -22.43 17.13 15.77
N GLU A 287 -22.67 16.05 15.04
CA GLU A 287 -23.90 15.82 14.28
C GLU A 287 -24.57 14.55 14.78
N GLY A 288 -25.91 14.57 14.85
CA GLY A 288 -26.68 13.46 15.39
C GLY A 288 -26.80 13.47 16.91
N VAL A 289 -27.17 12.31 17.48
CA VAL A 289 -27.44 12.17 18.92
C VAL A 289 -26.24 11.51 19.60
N TRP A 290 -25.58 12.28 20.48
CA TRP A 290 -24.49 11.80 21.35
C TRP A 290 -24.92 11.92 22.81
N GLN A 291 -24.87 10.83 23.55
CA GLN A 291 -25.17 10.78 24.99
C GLN A 291 -23.88 10.96 25.80
N ASP A 292 -23.94 11.64 26.94
CA ASP A 292 -22.76 11.74 27.81
C ASP A 292 -22.56 10.42 28.55
N GLY A 293 -21.35 9.83 28.48
CA GLY A 293 -20.94 8.57 29.14
C GLY A 293 -19.81 8.72 30.15
#